data_AF-A0A1A8SMF2-F1
#
_entry.id   AF-A0A1A8SMF2-F1
#
_cell.length_a   1.000
_cell.length_b   1.000
_cell.length_c   1.000
_cell.angle_alpha   90.00
_cell.angle_beta   90.00
_cell.angle_gamma   90.00
#
_symmetry.space_group_name_H-M   'P 1'
#
loop_
_entity.id
_entity.type
_entity.pdbx_description
1 polymer ?
#
loop_
_entity_poly.entity_id
_entity_poly.type
_entity_poly.pdbx_seq_one_letter_code
_entity_poly.pdbx_strand_id
1 'polypeptide(L)'
;RLFWGKLQSRIMARTEKPLFRIAYTLYTRTKLGYLYYKMQMRKAREHYPAGHSTCYPMEFSGIKIIPISVLSDNYSYLIIDTSSSVAAAVDPADPETVQAVLKEEGVMLEAILCTHKHWDHSGGNKGLKRLHGSCRVYGNAADNIPGLTHPLSHKDSVVVGRMNFKALFTPGHTVGHTIYLLDGPAVGAPSSLFSGDLVFLSGCGRMFEGSSTTMLSSLDTVSSLSDDTLLWPGHEYAEDNLLFATKVEPHNASRENKYQLVAQQRGQKLCTSPSTIGEEKRYNPFLRSHSAELHQALGIQQLQDEDWTQFRARVLEELRKRKDVYNRRE
;
A
#
# COMPACT_ATOMS: atom_id res chain seq x y z
N ARG A 1 -16.56 19.18 -17.75
CA ARG A 1 -15.38 18.87 -16.89
C ARG A 1 -15.57 17.62 -16.02
N LEU A 2 -16.76 17.30 -15.51
CA LEU A 2 -17.06 16.03 -14.81
C LEU A 2 -17.03 14.75 -15.68
N PHE A 3 -17.19 14.90 -17.00
CA PHE A 3 -17.28 13.78 -17.93
C PHE A 3 -15.95 13.04 -18.11
N TRP A 4 -14.82 13.77 -18.16
CA TRP A 4 -13.49 13.18 -18.37
C TRP A 4 -12.96 12.42 -17.15
N GLY A 5 -13.25 12.88 -15.93
CA GLY A 5 -12.86 12.17 -14.70
C GLY A 5 -13.64 10.86 -14.49
N LYS A 6 -14.94 10.85 -14.78
CA LYS A 6 -15.77 9.62 -14.76
C LYS A 6 -15.43 8.65 -15.89
N LEU A 7 -15.03 9.16 -17.06
CA LEU A 7 -14.62 8.32 -18.18
C LEU A 7 -13.24 7.69 -17.90
N GLN A 8 -12.29 8.42 -17.31
CA GLN A 8 -11.02 7.87 -16.86
C GLN A 8 -11.21 6.80 -15.78
N SER A 9 -12.03 7.01 -14.75
CA SER A 9 -12.25 6.00 -13.72
C SER A 9 -12.89 4.71 -14.27
N ARG A 10 -13.83 4.82 -15.21
CA ARG A 10 -14.44 3.67 -15.91
C ARG A 10 -13.52 2.99 -16.93
N ILE A 11 -12.59 3.71 -17.55
CA ILE A 11 -11.56 3.12 -18.43
C ILE A 11 -10.49 2.41 -17.58
N MET A 12 -10.14 2.96 -16.42
CA MET A 12 -9.19 2.38 -15.46
C MET A 12 -9.76 1.22 -14.64
N ALA A 13 -11.07 0.98 -14.71
CA ALA A 13 -11.73 -0.15 -14.05
C ALA A 13 -11.51 -1.51 -14.75
N ARG A 14 -10.93 -1.55 -15.96
CA ARG A 14 -10.65 -2.81 -16.67
C ARG A 14 -9.26 -2.80 -17.26
N THR A 15 -8.32 -3.44 -16.56
CA THR A 15 -6.90 -3.57 -16.92
C THR A 15 -6.67 -4.25 -18.28
N GLU A 16 -7.66 -4.99 -18.76
CA GLU A 16 -7.63 -5.73 -20.03
C GLU A 16 -7.85 -4.84 -21.27
N LYS A 17 -8.36 -3.62 -21.13
CA LYS A 17 -8.68 -2.76 -22.29
C LYS A 17 -7.40 -2.22 -22.96
N PRO A 18 -7.31 -2.22 -24.31
CA PRO A 18 -6.15 -1.67 -25.02
C PRO A 18 -5.83 -0.20 -24.66
N LEU A 19 -6.88 0.63 -24.52
CA LEU A 19 -6.73 2.04 -24.12
C LEU A 19 -6.14 2.18 -22.71
N PHE A 20 -6.50 1.28 -21.79
CA PHE A 20 -5.90 1.27 -20.45
C PHE A 20 -4.41 0.97 -20.54
N ARG A 21 -4.00 -0.06 -21.30
CA ARG A 21 -2.59 -0.43 -21.46
C ARG A 21 -1.76 0.70 -22.05
N ILE A 22 -2.30 1.43 -23.04
CA ILE A 22 -1.63 2.61 -23.62
C ILE A 22 -1.49 3.70 -22.56
N ALA A 23 -2.59 4.09 -21.89
CA ALA A 23 -2.57 5.14 -20.88
C ALA A 23 -1.63 4.80 -19.70
N TYR A 24 -1.65 3.55 -19.25
CA TYR A 24 -0.80 3.05 -18.18
C TYR A 24 0.67 3.01 -18.60
N THR A 25 0.98 2.65 -19.85
CA THR A 25 2.34 2.73 -20.39
C THR A 25 2.83 4.18 -20.44
N LEU A 26 1.98 5.12 -20.86
CA LEU A 26 2.31 6.55 -20.85
C LEU A 26 2.56 7.07 -19.43
N TYR A 27 1.74 6.64 -18.46
CA TYR A 27 1.90 6.99 -17.05
C TYR A 27 3.22 6.46 -16.46
N THR A 28 3.55 5.19 -16.70
CA THR A 28 4.70 4.56 -16.06
C THR A 28 6.03 4.82 -16.78
N ARG A 29 6.03 5.03 -18.10
CA ARG A 29 7.27 5.07 -18.90
C ARG A 29 7.65 6.44 -19.46
N THR A 30 6.81 7.46 -19.31
CA THR A 30 7.06 8.77 -19.94
C THR A 30 6.99 9.94 -18.96
N LYS A 31 7.49 11.10 -19.40
CA LYS A 31 7.36 12.36 -18.66
C LYS A 31 5.89 12.77 -18.45
N LEU A 32 4.95 12.28 -19.25
CA LEU A 32 3.53 12.58 -19.08
C LEU A 32 3.00 12.07 -17.73
N GLY A 33 3.42 10.87 -17.30
CA GLY A 33 3.05 10.37 -15.98
C GLY A 33 3.58 11.24 -14.85
N TYR A 34 4.84 11.67 -14.95
CA TYR A 34 5.41 12.63 -13.99
C TYR A 34 4.66 13.97 -13.98
N LEU A 35 4.26 14.49 -15.16
CA LEU A 35 3.44 15.71 -15.23
C LEU A 35 2.05 15.50 -14.61
N TYR A 36 1.42 14.35 -14.85
CA TYR A 36 0.15 13.98 -14.24
C TYR A 36 0.25 13.91 -12.72
N TYR A 37 1.28 13.24 -12.19
CA TYR A 37 1.59 13.21 -10.76
C TYR A 37 1.77 14.61 -10.16
N LYS A 38 2.56 15.49 -10.80
CA LYS A 38 2.72 16.87 -10.32
C LYS A 38 1.40 17.64 -10.29
N MET A 39 0.52 17.40 -11.27
CA MET A 39 -0.83 17.97 -11.27
C MET A 39 -1.67 17.41 -10.11
N GLN A 40 -1.58 16.11 -9.81
CA GLN A 40 -2.27 15.49 -8.67
C GLN A 40 -1.80 16.09 -7.35
N MET A 41 -0.48 16.24 -7.14
CA MET A 41 0.07 16.90 -5.97
C MET A 41 -0.48 18.31 -5.79
N ARG A 42 -0.46 19.13 -6.86
CA ARG A 42 -0.96 20.50 -6.79
C ARG A 42 -2.44 20.53 -6.38
N LYS A 43 -3.27 19.71 -7.00
CA LYS A 43 -4.71 19.60 -6.66
C LYS A 43 -4.92 19.13 -5.22
N ALA A 44 -4.14 18.15 -4.79
CA ALA A 44 -4.20 17.63 -3.44
C ALA A 44 -3.88 18.70 -2.41
N ARG A 45 -2.82 19.49 -2.61
CA ARG A 45 -2.48 20.62 -1.72
C ARG A 45 -3.54 21.71 -1.70
N GLU A 46 -4.22 21.95 -2.83
CA GLU A 46 -5.36 22.88 -2.88
C GLU A 46 -6.57 22.36 -2.10
N HIS A 47 -6.87 21.05 -2.18
CA HIS A 47 -8.05 20.45 -1.51
C HIS A 47 -7.80 20.09 -0.05
N TYR A 48 -6.57 19.70 0.27
CA TYR A 48 -6.12 19.15 1.54
C TYR A 48 -4.81 19.83 1.98
N PRO A 49 -4.85 21.14 2.32
CA PRO A 49 -3.63 21.89 2.66
C PRO A 49 -2.90 21.35 3.90
N ALA A 50 -3.61 20.68 4.80
CA ALA A 50 -3.05 20.01 5.98
C ALA A 50 -2.93 18.48 5.84
N GLY A 51 -3.04 17.96 4.61
CA GLY A 51 -3.17 16.52 4.36
C GLY A 51 -4.63 16.05 4.34
N HIS A 52 -4.88 14.92 3.68
CA HIS A 52 -6.20 14.28 3.59
C HIS A 52 -6.64 13.62 4.90
N SER A 53 -5.68 13.36 5.80
CA SER A 53 -5.93 12.75 7.10
C SER A 53 -5.00 13.29 8.18
N THR A 54 -5.54 13.50 9.38
CA THR A 54 -4.76 13.74 10.59
C THR A 54 -4.17 12.40 11.06
N CYS A 55 -2.86 12.37 11.20
CA CYS A 55 -2.10 11.18 11.57
C CYS A 55 -1.41 11.41 12.92
N TYR A 56 -1.28 10.35 13.71
CA TYR A 56 -0.56 10.38 14.98
C TYR A 56 0.65 9.45 14.92
N PRO A 57 1.81 9.88 15.43
CA PRO A 57 2.98 9.02 15.49
C PRO A 57 2.76 7.89 16.51
N MET A 58 3.37 6.74 16.25
CA MET A 58 3.46 5.63 17.19
C MET A 58 4.92 5.42 17.59
N GLU A 59 5.18 5.25 18.87
CA GLU A 59 6.54 5.12 19.40
C GLU A 59 6.69 3.87 20.26
N PHE A 60 7.76 3.11 20.00
CA PHE A 60 8.06 1.84 20.66
C PHE A 60 9.57 1.71 20.89
N SER A 61 10.01 1.72 22.14
CA SER A 61 11.42 1.45 22.49
C SER A 61 12.44 2.31 21.72
N GLY A 62 12.09 3.57 21.46
CA GLY A 62 12.89 4.52 20.70
C GLY A 62 12.81 4.37 19.17
N ILE A 63 11.86 3.58 18.65
CA ILE A 63 11.46 3.59 17.24
C ILE A 63 10.15 4.35 17.10
N LYS A 64 10.15 5.43 16.32
CA LYS A 64 8.95 6.25 16.06
C LYS A 64 8.51 6.11 14.61
N ILE A 65 7.26 5.72 14.38
CA ILE A 65 6.65 5.60 13.05
C ILE A 65 5.64 6.74 12.88
N ILE A 66 5.83 7.56 11.86
CA ILE A 66 4.98 8.72 11.55
C ILE A 66 4.33 8.50 10.18
N PRO A 67 3.01 8.24 10.12
CA PRO A 67 2.27 8.32 8.87
C PRO A 67 2.19 9.78 8.41
N ILE A 68 2.53 10.02 7.15
CA ILE A 68 2.52 11.34 6.52
C ILE A 68 1.47 11.31 5.43
N SER A 69 0.37 12.03 5.64
CA SER A 69 -0.68 12.20 4.66
C SER A 69 -0.16 13.02 3.47
N VAL A 70 -0.13 12.40 2.28
CA VAL A 70 0.32 13.02 1.04
C VAL A 70 -0.70 12.78 -0.06
N LEU A 71 -0.68 13.64 -1.09
CA LEU A 71 -1.63 13.55 -2.20
C LEU A 71 -3.09 13.54 -1.70
N SER A 72 -3.98 12.80 -2.36
CA SER A 72 -5.42 12.80 -2.02
C SER A 72 -5.80 11.73 -1.00
N ASP A 73 -5.04 10.62 -0.96
CA ASP A 73 -5.31 9.48 -0.10
C ASP A 73 -4.06 8.63 0.21
N ASN A 74 -2.87 9.00 -0.27
CA ASN A 74 -1.64 8.25 -0.07
C ASN A 74 -1.04 8.49 1.34
N TYR A 75 -0.36 7.48 1.86
CA TYR A 75 0.53 7.61 3.01
C TYR A 75 1.97 7.37 2.61
N SER A 76 2.84 8.32 2.95
CA SER A 76 4.26 8.05 3.16
C SER A 76 4.48 7.71 4.63
N TYR A 77 5.54 6.97 4.94
CA TYR A 77 5.89 6.67 6.33
C TYR A 77 7.30 7.12 6.64
N LEU A 78 7.49 7.81 7.76
CA LEU A 78 8.81 8.11 8.31
C LEU A 78 9.03 7.24 9.53
N ILE A 79 10.06 6.40 9.50
CA ILE A 79 10.45 5.52 10.60
C ILE A 79 11.78 6.04 11.15
N ILE A 80 11.79 6.39 12.43
CA ILE A 80 12.89 7.09 13.08
C ILE A 80 13.46 6.20 14.17
N ASP A 81 14.78 6.01 14.15
CA ASP A 81 15.52 5.59 15.34
C ASP A 81 15.89 6.84 16.14
N THR A 82 15.17 7.07 17.23
CA THR A 82 15.32 8.25 18.10
C THR A 82 16.67 8.28 18.82
N SER A 83 17.34 7.14 18.98
CA SER A 83 18.63 7.07 19.69
C SER A 83 19.79 7.61 18.86
N SER A 84 19.72 7.43 17.53
CA SER A 84 20.74 7.87 16.58
C SER A 84 20.29 9.04 15.71
N SER A 85 19.05 9.51 15.86
CA SER A 85 18.43 10.59 15.07
C SER A 85 18.51 10.35 13.55
N VAL A 86 18.33 9.11 13.13
CA VAL A 86 18.31 8.71 11.71
C VAL A 86 16.95 8.16 11.34
N ALA A 87 16.59 8.31 10.07
CA ALA A 87 15.29 7.90 9.57
C ALA A 87 15.37 7.13 8.24
N ALA A 88 14.42 6.22 8.08
CA ALA A 88 14.03 5.63 6.81
C ALA A 88 12.66 6.19 6.40
N ALA A 89 12.49 6.54 5.11
CA ALA A 89 11.20 6.93 4.56
C ALA A 89 10.67 5.85 3.61
N VAL A 90 9.44 5.39 3.81
CA VAL A 90 8.74 4.51 2.87
C VAL A 90 7.87 5.35 1.95
N ASP A 91 8.01 5.13 0.64
CA ASP A 91 7.23 5.76 -0.43
C ASP A 91 7.03 7.28 -0.25
N PRO A 92 8.10 8.08 -0.18
CA PRO A 92 8.02 9.51 0.07
C PRO A 92 7.53 10.26 -1.17
N ALA A 93 6.24 10.15 -1.45
CA ALA A 93 5.63 10.64 -2.68
C ALA A 93 5.73 12.16 -2.80
N ASP A 94 5.41 12.90 -1.73
CA ASP A 94 5.59 14.36 -1.70
C ASP A 94 6.90 14.73 -0.98
N PRO A 95 7.97 15.08 -1.73
CA PRO A 95 9.26 15.36 -1.13
C PRO A 95 9.26 16.60 -0.24
N GLU A 96 8.36 17.57 -0.46
CA GLU A 96 8.32 18.79 0.36
C GLU A 96 7.67 18.51 1.71
N THR A 97 6.55 17.77 1.72
CA THR A 97 5.88 17.37 2.96
C THR A 97 6.79 16.49 3.82
N VAL A 98 7.42 15.47 3.21
CA VAL A 98 8.36 14.59 3.93
C VAL A 98 9.57 15.38 4.44
N GLN A 99 10.10 16.32 3.66
CA GLN A 99 11.20 17.18 4.09
C GLN A 99 10.82 18.09 5.28
N ALA A 100 9.56 18.55 5.35
CA ALA A 100 9.07 19.34 6.47
C ALA A 100 9.07 18.51 7.76
N VAL A 101 8.52 17.29 7.72
CA VAL A 101 8.51 16.37 8.87
C VAL A 101 9.93 15.99 9.31
N LEU A 102 10.84 15.70 8.38
CA LEU A 102 12.25 15.44 8.69
C LEU A 102 12.91 16.60 9.47
N LYS A 103 12.57 17.86 9.11
CA LYS A 103 13.09 19.05 9.79
C LYS A 103 12.47 19.25 11.17
N GLU A 104 11.16 19.04 11.28
CA GLU A 104 10.42 19.12 12.55
C GLU A 104 10.96 18.12 13.57
N GLU A 105 11.21 16.89 13.14
CA GLU A 105 11.76 15.82 13.97
C GLU A 105 13.28 15.96 14.22
N GLY A 106 13.97 16.81 13.44
CA GLY A 106 15.41 17.04 13.60
C GLY A 106 16.28 15.81 13.26
N VAL A 107 15.85 14.99 12.29
CA VAL A 107 16.49 13.71 11.95
C VAL A 107 17.09 13.69 10.55
N MET A 108 18.11 12.84 10.36
CA MET A 108 18.78 12.63 9.08
C MET A 108 18.12 11.50 8.29
N LEU A 109 17.77 11.76 7.02
CA LEU A 109 17.25 10.72 6.13
C LEU A 109 18.41 9.88 5.56
N GLU A 110 18.48 8.61 5.93
CA GLU A 110 19.52 7.68 5.43
C GLU A 110 19.02 6.77 4.31
N ALA A 111 17.75 6.39 4.35
CA ALA A 111 17.18 5.44 3.41
C ALA A 111 15.79 5.85 2.93
N ILE A 112 15.54 5.59 1.65
CA ILE A 112 14.21 5.55 1.07
C ILE A 112 13.93 4.11 0.67
N LEU A 113 12.85 3.54 1.20
CA LEU A 113 12.34 2.22 0.88
C LEU A 113 11.16 2.39 -0.06
N CYS A 114 11.35 2.12 -1.35
CA CYS A 114 10.31 2.34 -2.36
C CYS A 114 9.65 1.03 -2.73
N THR A 115 8.36 0.91 -2.44
CA THR A 115 7.59 -0.34 -2.63
C THR A 115 7.45 -0.66 -4.11
N HIS A 116 7.15 0.34 -4.93
CA HIS A 116 6.97 0.17 -6.37
C HIS A 116 7.09 1.50 -7.15
N LYS A 117 7.02 1.41 -8.47
CA LYS A 117 7.38 2.50 -9.41
C LYS A 117 6.34 3.59 -9.62
N HIS A 118 5.11 3.44 -9.14
CA HIS A 118 4.09 4.45 -9.43
C HIS A 118 4.48 5.79 -8.80
N TRP A 119 4.09 6.87 -9.47
CA TRP A 119 4.60 8.21 -9.16
C TRP A 119 4.08 8.73 -7.83
N ASP A 120 2.91 8.28 -7.40
CA ASP A 120 2.29 8.55 -6.12
C ASP A 120 2.95 7.79 -4.94
N HIS A 121 4.00 7.00 -5.21
CA HIS A 121 4.88 6.39 -4.20
C HIS A 121 6.33 6.85 -4.37
N SER A 122 6.83 6.79 -5.60
CA SER A 122 8.23 7.03 -5.95
C SER A 122 8.56 8.48 -6.34
N GLY A 123 7.54 9.36 -6.40
CA GLY A 123 7.63 10.69 -6.98
C GLY A 123 8.61 11.63 -6.30
N GLY A 124 8.81 11.48 -4.98
CA GLY A 124 9.74 12.29 -4.21
C GLY A 124 11.15 11.71 -4.10
N ASN A 125 11.40 10.47 -4.53
CA ASN A 125 12.70 9.79 -4.37
C ASN A 125 13.88 10.64 -4.85
N LYS A 126 13.83 11.11 -6.10
CA LYS A 126 14.88 11.97 -6.68
C LYS A 126 14.96 13.33 -5.99
N GLY A 127 13.84 13.85 -5.50
CA GLY A 127 13.77 15.13 -4.80
C GLY A 127 14.52 15.08 -3.47
N LEU A 128 14.14 14.14 -2.62
CA LEU A 128 14.77 13.92 -1.31
C LEU A 128 16.23 13.51 -1.42
N LYS A 129 16.59 12.63 -2.35
CA LYS A 129 18.00 12.25 -2.57
C LYS A 129 18.90 13.44 -2.93
N ARG A 130 18.38 14.44 -3.65
CA ARG A 130 19.17 15.67 -3.93
C ARG A 130 19.37 16.52 -2.67
N LEU A 131 18.40 16.52 -1.75
CA LEU A 131 18.49 17.24 -0.48
C LEU A 131 19.36 16.49 0.54
N HIS A 132 19.35 15.16 0.50
CA HIS A 132 20.09 14.26 1.38
C HIS A 132 21.03 13.39 0.54
N GLY A 133 22.21 13.91 0.19
CA GLY A 133 23.13 13.27 -0.77
C GLY A 133 23.59 11.85 -0.38
N SER A 134 23.70 11.58 0.92
CA SER A 134 24.03 10.26 1.49
C SER A 134 22.86 9.27 1.46
N CYS A 135 21.63 9.74 1.24
CA CYS A 135 20.43 8.91 1.25
C CYS A 135 20.50 7.84 0.14
N ARG A 136 20.24 6.60 0.54
CA ARG A 136 20.17 5.43 -0.36
C ARG A 136 18.72 5.20 -0.75
N VAL A 137 18.46 4.91 -2.03
CA VAL A 137 17.12 4.58 -2.51
C VAL A 137 17.10 3.10 -2.83
N TYR A 138 16.28 2.37 -2.09
CA TYR A 138 16.10 0.93 -2.15
C TYR A 138 14.80 0.57 -2.86
N GLY A 139 14.80 -0.61 -3.48
CA GLY A 139 13.65 -1.15 -4.19
C GLY A 139 14.06 -2.21 -5.22
N ASN A 140 13.08 -2.75 -5.94
CA ASN A 140 13.33 -3.78 -6.94
C ASN A 140 13.75 -3.16 -8.29
N ALA A 141 14.86 -3.64 -8.84
CA ALA A 141 15.34 -3.20 -10.16
C ALA A 141 14.34 -3.46 -11.30
N ALA A 142 13.50 -4.50 -11.17
CA ALA A 142 12.50 -4.85 -12.18
C ALA A 142 11.43 -3.75 -12.37
N ASP A 143 11.23 -2.88 -11.37
CA ASP A 143 10.21 -1.84 -11.44
C ASP A 143 10.73 -0.48 -11.96
N ASN A 144 12.00 -0.33 -12.35
CA ASN A 144 12.53 0.95 -12.85
C ASN A 144 12.27 2.14 -11.89
N ILE A 145 12.43 1.92 -10.59
CA ILE A 145 12.15 2.92 -9.54
C ILE A 145 12.95 4.21 -9.79
N PRO A 146 12.30 5.38 -9.87
CA PRO A 146 12.98 6.67 -10.02
C PRO A 146 14.01 6.92 -8.92
N GLY A 147 15.27 7.08 -9.30
CA GLY A 147 16.34 7.43 -8.36
C GLY A 147 16.89 6.25 -7.57
N LEU A 148 16.53 5.01 -7.92
CA LEU A 148 17.08 3.78 -7.35
C LEU A 148 18.61 3.80 -7.34
N THR A 149 19.21 3.51 -6.19
CA THR A 149 20.68 3.39 -6.07
C THR A 149 21.12 2.05 -5.50
N HIS A 150 20.27 1.37 -4.72
CA HIS A 150 20.59 0.11 -4.07
C HIS A 150 19.47 -0.89 -4.40
N PRO A 151 19.54 -1.57 -5.56
CA PRO A 151 18.57 -2.60 -5.90
C PRO A 151 18.63 -3.72 -4.86
N LEU A 152 17.47 -4.23 -4.47
CA LEU A 152 17.35 -5.36 -3.56
C LEU A 152 16.93 -6.61 -4.33
N SER A 153 17.05 -7.76 -3.66
CA SER A 153 16.46 -9.05 -3.99
C SER A 153 15.46 -9.48 -2.89
N HIS A 154 14.67 -10.51 -3.17
CA HIS A 154 13.74 -11.07 -2.19
C HIS A 154 14.51 -11.58 -0.96
N LYS A 155 14.06 -11.17 0.24
CA LYS A 155 14.64 -11.44 1.57
C LYS A 155 15.94 -10.70 1.90
N ASP A 156 16.40 -9.78 1.06
CA ASP A 156 17.50 -8.89 1.44
C ASP A 156 17.12 -8.02 2.65
N SER A 157 18.13 -7.63 3.41
CA SER A 157 17.97 -6.81 4.61
C SER A 157 18.54 -5.40 4.41
N VAL A 158 17.86 -4.41 4.96
CA VAL A 158 18.28 -3.00 4.97
C VAL A 158 18.37 -2.54 6.42
N VAL A 159 19.53 -2.06 6.83
CA VAL A 159 19.78 -1.57 8.18
C VAL A 159 19.89 -0.05 8.17
N VAL A 160 19.17 0.61 9.08
CA VAL A 160 19.16 2.07 9.29
C VAL A 160 19.10 2.34 10.79
N GLY A 161 20.18 2.86 11.39
CA GLY A 161 20.32 2.86 12.84
C GLY A 161 20.17 1.43 13.41
N ARG A 162 19.32 1.27 14.43
CA ARG A 162 18.94 -0.04 15.00
C ARG A 162 17.87 -0.78 14.18
N MET A 163 17.22 -0.13 13.22
CA MET A 163 16.11 -0.70 12.46
C MET A 163 16.62 -1.68 11.40
N ASN A 164 16.05 -2.88 11.37
CA ASN A 164 16.33 -3.88 10.34
C ASN A 164 15.07 -4.19 9.54
N PHE A 165 15.08 -3.86 8.24
CA PHE A 165 13.97 -4.11 7.34
C PHE A 165 14.29 -5.28 6.41
N LYS A 166 13.40 -6.26 6.33
CA LYS A 166 13.44 -7.31 5.31
C LYS A 166 12.60 -6.91 4.11
N ALA A 167 13.20 -6.91 2.93
CA ALA A 167 12.49 -6.69 1.68
C ALA A 167 11.85 -8.00 1.20
N LEU A 168 10.54 -8.03 1.04
CA LEU A 168 9.80 -9.17 0.54
C LEU A 168 9.20 -8.81 -0.81
N PHE A 169 9.65 -9.47 -1.86
CA PHE A 169 9.09 -9.27 -3.20
C PHE A 169 7.70 -9.85 -3.30
N THR A 170 6.77 -9.06 -3.81
CA THR A 170 5.35 -9.36 -3.87
C THR A 170 4.76 -8.89 -5.20
N PRO A 171 5.20 -9.47 -6.33
CA PRO A 171 4.67 -9.11 -7.63
C PRO A 171 3.15 -9.29 -7.69
N GLY A 172 2.47 -8.43 -8.45
CA GLY A 172 1.02 -8.46 -8.54
C GLY A 172 0.49 -7.11 -9.00
N HIS A 173 0.62 -6.11 -8.13
CA HIS A 173 0.27 -4.74 -8.47
C HIS A 173 1.18 -4.21 -9.60
N THR A 174 2.49 -4.24 -9.37
CA THR A 174 3.52 -4.09 -10.39
C THR A 174 4.40 -5.34 -10.43
N VAL A 175 5.22 -5.48 -11.48
CA VAL A 175 6.16 -6.61 -11.61
C VAL A 175 7.22 -6.65 -10.52
N GLY A 176 7.63 -5.49 -10.00
CA GLY A 176 8.70 -5.37 -9.01
C GLY A 176 8.23 -4.93 -7.63
N HIS A 177 6.92 -5.00 -7.36
CA HIS A 177 6.38 -4.56 -6.08
C HIS A 177 7.07 -5.29 -4.91
N THR A 178 7.44 -4.53 -3.89
CA THR A 178 8.18 -4.97 -2.71
C THR A 178 7.51 -4.42 -1.46
N ILE A 179 7.29 -5.27 -0.47
CA ILE A 179 6.87 -4.85 0.88
C ILE A 179 8.07 -4.89 1.82
N TYR A 180 8.07 -4.03 2.83
CA TYR A 180 9.17 -3.93 3.80
C TYR A 180 8.68 -4.31 5.19
N LEU A 181 9.28 -5.34 5.77
CA LEU A 181 8.98 -5.79 7.13
C LEU A 181 10.08 -5.33 8.08
N LEU A 182 9.75 -4.40 8.98
CA LEU A 182 10.61 -4.04 10.10
C LEU A 182 10.59 -5.17 11.13
N ASP A 183 11.76 -5.71 11.46
CA ASP A 183 11.97 -6.65 12.56
C ASP A 183 11.88 -5.90 13.90
N GLY A 184 10.66 -5.76 14.39
CA GLY A 184 10.37 -5.07 15.65
C GLY A 184 10.96 -5.76 16.88
N PRO A 185 10.83 -7.09 17.06
CA PRO A 185 11.35 -7.80 18.23
C PRO A 185 12.84 -7.55 18.49
N ALA A 186 13.64 -7.41 17.43
CA ALA A 186 15.06 -7.08 17.54
C ALA A 186 15.36 -5.73 18.23
N VAL A 187 14.38 -4.82 18.26
CA VAL A 187 14.49 -3.47 18.85
C VAL A 187 13.45 -3.20 19.94
N GLY A 188 12.76 -4.24 20.43
CA GLY A 188 11.73 -4.09 21.46
C GLY A 188 10.46 -3.37 20.98
N ALA A 189 10.14 -3.47 19.69
CA ALA A 189 8.94 -2.92 19.07
C ALA A 189 8.08 -4.04 18.44
N PRO A 190 6.80 -3.81 18.12
CA PRO A 190 6.05 -4.74 17.28
C PRO A 190 6.60 -4.75 15.85
N SER A 191 6.62 -5.92 15.21
CA SER A 191 6.91 -6.03 13.78
C SER A 191 5.96 -5.13 12.99
N SER A 192 6.48 -4.43 11.98
CA SER A 192 5.69 -3.48 11.18
C SER A 192 5.91 -3.72 9.69
N LEU A 193 4.82 -4.01 8.98
CA LEU A 193 4.80 -4.23 7.55
C LEU A 193 4.33 -2.99 6.81
N PHE A 194 5.20 -2.44 5.97
CA PHE A 194 4.87 -1.40 5.01
C PHE A 194 4.53 -2.04 3.67
N SER A 195 3.24 -2.07 3.35
CA SER A 195 2.70 -2.95 2.30
C SER A 195 2.55 -2.28 0.94
N GLY A 196 2.73 -0.97 0.84
CA GLY A 196 2.45 -0.20 -0.38
C GLY A 196 1.07 -0.56 -0.92
N ASP A 197 1.04 -1.01 -2.17
CA ASP A 197 -0.18 -1.32 -2.92
C ASP A 197 -0.46 -2.82 -3.03
N LEU A 198 0.21 -3.65 -2.23
CA LEU A 198 -0.13 -5.07 -2.17
C LEU A 198 -1.43 -5.30 -1.40
N VAL A 199 -1.42 -4.95 -0.11
CA VAL A 199 -2.52 -5.17 0.83
C VAL A 199 -2.87 -3.86 1.52
N PHE A 200 -4.16 -3.60 1.61
CA PHE A 200 -4.76 -2.45 2.28
C PHE A 200 -5.63 -2.94 3.44
N LEU A 201 -6.04 -2.04 4.33
CA LEU A 201 -7.09 -2.37 5.29
C LEU A 201 -8.35 -2.85 4.55
N SER A 202 -8.75 -4.10 4.78
CA SER A 202 -9.86 -4.80 4.13
C SER A 202 -9.78 -4.90 2.59
N GLY A 203 -8.61 -4.68 1.98
CA GLY A 203 -8.45 -4.67 0.53
C GLY A 203 -7.10 -5.20 0.04
N CYS A 204 -6.95 -5.23 -1.29
CA CYS A 204 -5.68 -5.43 -1.97
C CYS A 204 -5.55 -4.50 -3.18
N GLY A 205 -4.33 -4.38 -3.71
CA GLY A 205 -4.06 -3.68 -4.95
C GLY A 205 -4.81 -4.24 -6.15
N ARG A 206 -4.99 -3.40 -7.17
CA ARG A 206 -5.34 -3.87 -8.51
C ARG A 206 -4.16 -4.65 -9.10
N MET A 207 -4.45 -5.68 -9.88
CA MET A 207 -3.43 -6.48 -10.57
C MET A 207 -3.09 -5.83 -11.92
N PHE A 208 -2.29 -4.76 -11.93
CA PHE A 208 -1.94 -4.06 -13.19
C PHE A 208 -0.96 -4.86 -14.04
N GLU A 209 -0.02 -5.56 -13.40
CA GLU A 209 1.08 -6.25 -14.10
C GLU A 209 1.27 -7.72 -13.70
N GLY A 210 0.46 -8.24 -12.77
CA GLY A 210 0.46 -9.64 -12.36
C GLY A 210 -0.86 -10.35 -12.64
N SER A 211 -0.86 -11.68 -12.50
CA SER A 211 -2.07 -12.52 -12.52
C SER A 211 -2.62 -12.74 -11.12
N SER A 212 -3.82 -13.33 -11.03
CA SER A 212 -4.40 -13.78 -9.76
C SER A 212 -3.51 -14.80 -9.04
N THR A 213 -2.87 -15.72 -9.77
CA THR A 213 -1.91 -16.67 -9.18
C THR A 213 -0.69 -15.95 -8.60
N THR A 214 -0.15 -14.95 -9.31
CA THR A 214 0.99 -14.15 -8.82
C THR A 214 0.60 -13.34 -7.58
N MET A 215 -0.55 -12.66 -7.62
CA MET A 215 -1.07 -11.88 -6.49
C MET A 215 -1.38 -12.77 -5.28
N LEU A 216 -1.94 -13.97 -5.49
CA LEU A 216 -2.22 -14.93 -4.42
C LEU A 216 -0.96 -15.32 -3.67
N SER A 217 0.12 -15.66 -4.37
CA SER A 217 1.41 -16.00 -3.76
C SER A 217 1.96 -14.84 -2.91
N SER A 218 1.80 -13.61 -3.39
CA SER A 218 2.17 -12.39 -2.67
C SER A 218 1.32 -12.17 -1.41
N LEU A 219 0.01 -12.41 -1.47
CA LEU A 219 -0.90 -12.32 -0.32
C LEU A 219 -0.69 -13.46 0.69
N ASP A 220 -0.26 -14.64 0.23
CA ASP A 220 0.12 -15.76 1.09
C ASP A 220 1.39 -15.45 1.89
N THR A 221 2.34 -14.70 1.28
CA THR A 221 3.50 -14.17 2.01
C THR A 221 3.06 -13.30 3.17
N VAL A 222 2.11 -12.38 2.97
CA VAL A 222 1.54 -11.54 4.04
C VAL A 222 0.81 -12.40 5.08
N SER A 223 0.01 -13.36 4.64
CA SER A 223 -0.76 -14.24 5.52
C SER A 223 0.11 -15.16 6.38
N SER A 224 1.36 -15.39 5.99
CA SER A 224 2.34 -16.17 6.76
C SER A 224 2.99 -15.39 7.92
N LEU A 225 2.82 -14.06 7.96
CA LEU A 225 3.37 -13.21 9.02
C LEU A 225 2.60 -13.40 10.34
N SER A 226 3.25 -12.99 11.44
CA SER A 226 2.67 -13.06 12.77
C SER A 226 1.42 -12.18 12.88
N ASP A 227 0.44 -12.63 13.65
CA ASP A 227 -0.85 -11.96 13.76
C ASP A 227 -0.76 -10.57 14.42
N ASP A 228 0.26 -10.33 15.24
CA ASP A 228 0.56 -9.06 15.90
C ASP A 228 1.35 -8.08 15.03
N THR A 229 1.78 -8.47 13.81
CA THR A 229 2.47 -7.57 12.88
C THR A 229 1.54 -6.41 12.51
N LEU A 230 1.99 -5.18 12.74
CA LEU A 230 1.28 -3.96 12.35
C LEU A 230 1.30 -3.80 10.82
N LEU A 231 0.19 -3.39 10.24
CA LEU A 231 0.03 -3.14 8.80
C LEU A 231 -0.07 -1.65 8.49
N TRP A 232 0.82 -1.18 7.62
CA TRP A 232 0.96 0.20 7.16
C TRP A 232 0.80 0.28 5.63
N PRO A 233 -0.43 0.52 5.12
CA PRO A 233 -0.74 0.52 3.69
C PRO A 233 -0.41 1.81 2.93
N GLY A 234 -0.24 1.71 1.61
CA GLY A 234 0.02 2.88 0.76
C GLY A 234 -1.11 3.92 0.70
N HIS A 235 -2.36 3.53 0.99
CA HIS A 235 -3.53 4.38 0.81
C HIS A 235 -4.59 4.26 1.92
N GLU A 236 -5.32 5.35 2.12
CA GLU A 236 -6.51 5.49 2.98
C GLU A 236 -7.78 4.95 2.30
N TYR A 237 -7.81 3.64 2.00
CA TYR A 237 -8.93 2.96 1.34
C TYR A 237 -9.83 2.16 2.29
N ALA A 238 -9.57 2.20 3.60
CA ALA A 238 -10.21 1.30 4.57
C ALA A 238 -11.74 1.35 4.52
N GLU A 239 -12.34 2.54 4.48
CA GLU A 239 -13.81 2.70 4.47
C GLU A 239 -14.43 2.08 3.20
N ASP A 240 -13.92 2.43 2.02
CA ASP A 240 -14.42 1.92 0.74
C ASP A 240 -14.20 0.40 0.60
N ASN A 241 -13.09 -0.10 1.15
CA ASN A 241 -12.77 -1.51 1.19
C ASN A 241 -13.74 -2.31 2.08
N LEU A 242 -14.05 -1.78 3.27
CA LEU A 242 -14.99 -2.40 4.20
C LEU A 242 -16.41 -2.37 3.65
N LEU A 243 -16.83 -1.28 3.00
CA LEU A 243 -18.13 -1.21 2.32
C LEU A 243 -18.26 -2.25 1.20
N PHE A 244 -17.20 -2.47 0.43
CA PHE A 244 -17.19 -3.58 -0.53
C PHE A 244 -17.24 -4.94 0.16
N ALA A 245 -16.45 -5.14 1.22
CA ALA A 245 -16.44 -6.39 1.97
C ALA A 245 -17.84 -6.72 2.53
N THR A 246 -18.67 -5.72 2.85
CA THR A 246 -20.09 -5.90 3.20
C THR A 246 -20.92 -6.55 2.11
N LYS A 247 -20.68 -6.23 0.84
CA LYS A 247 -21.41 -6.82 -0.28
C LYS A 247 -21.01 -8.27 -0.52
N VAL A 248 -19.81 -8.67 -0.09
CA VAL A 248 -19.27 -10.02 -0.25
C VAL A 248 -19.62 -10.89 0.96
N GLU A 249 -19.29 -10.46 2.17
CA GLU A 249 -19.53 -11.20 3.42
C GLU A 249 -20.41 -10.35 4.37
N PRO A 250 -21.74 -10.26 4.13
CA PRO A 250 -22.64 -9.38 4.89
C PRO A 250 -22.74 -9.73 6.39
N HIS A 251 -22.50 -11.00 6.74
CA HIS A 251 -22.63 -11.52 8.11
C HIS A 251 -21.29 -11.64 8.87
N ASN A 252 -20.18 -11.09 8.33
CA ASN A 252 -18.89 -11.11 9.02
C ASN A 252 -18.86 -10.04 10.13
N ALA A 253 -19.03 -10.47 11.39
CA ALA A 253 -19.04 -9.57 12.55
C ALA A 253 -17.69 -8.84 12.77
N SER A 254 -16.55 -9.48 12.45
CA SER A 254 -15.24 -8.83 12.55
C SER A 254 -15.14 -7.64 11.58
N ARG A 255 -15.71 -7.79 10.38
CA ARG A 255 -15.78 -6.72 9.37
C ARG A 255 -16.66 -5.57 9.85
N GLU A 256 -17.84 -5.86 10.40
CA GLU A 256 -18.76 -4.85 10.90
C GLU A 256 -18.14 -4.02 12.04
N ASN A 257 -17.53 -4.69 13.02
CA ASN A 257 -16.84 -4.02 14.12
C ASN A 257 -15.72 -3.09 13.61
N LYS A 258 -14.93 -3.55 12.63
CA LYS A 258 -13.88 -2.70 12.02
C LYS A 258 -14.48 -1.53 11.25
N TYR A 259 -15.59 -1.73 10.53
CA TYR A 259 -16.27 -0.67 9.79
C TYR A 259 -16.74 0.45 10.71
N GLN A 260 -17.35 0.14 11.86
CA GLN A 260 -17.80 1.16 12.81
C GLN A 260 -16.64 2.03 13.31
N LEU A 261 -15.51 1.41 13.66
CA LEU A 261 -14.30 2.13 14.07
C LEU A 261 -13.77 3.03 12.94
N VAL A 262 -13.64 2.48 11.73
CA VAL A 262 -13.14 3.21 10.56
C VAL A 262 -14.07 4.35 10.19
N ALA A 263 -15.40 4.16 10.20
CA ALA A 263 -16.37 5.20 9.92
C ALA A 263 -16.27 6.36 10.93
N GLN A 264 -16.07 6.05 12.21
CA GLN A 264 -15.83 7.07 13.25
C GLN A 264 -14.53 7.85 12.98
N GLN A 265 -13.44 7.16 12.69
CA GLN A 265 -12.15 7.79 12.37
C GLN A 265 -12.26 8.68 11.13
N ARG A 266 -12.85 8.18 10.05
CA ARG A 266 -13.01 8.95 8.80
C ARG A 266 -13.97 10.12 8.94
N GLY A 267 -15.01 10.01 9.77
CA GLY A 267 -15.88 11.13 10.13
C GLY A 267 -15.13 12.31 10.77
N GLN A 268 -13.98 12.03 11.41
CA GLN A 268 -13.07 13.01 12.01
C GLN A 268 -11.81 13.26 11.15
N LYS A 269 -11.76 12.71 9.93
CA LYS A 269 -10.58 12.73 9.04
C LYS A 269 -9.31 12.16 9.69
N LEU A 270 -9.43 11.20 10.60
CA LEU A 270 -8.30 10.52 11.22
C LEU A 270 -7.78 9.40 10.33
N CYS A 271 -6.46 9.21 10.34
CA CYS A 271 -5.81 8.05 9.75
C CYS A 271 -6.39 6.74 10.33
N THR A 272 -6.71 5.78 9.47
CA THR A 272 -7.24 4.47 9.88
C THR A 272 -6.15 3.43 10.15
N SER A 273 -4.91 3.74 9.77
CA SER A 273 -3.74 2.90 9.97
C SER A 273 -3.11 3.14 11.35
N PRO A 274 -2.45 2.14 11.94
CA PRO A 274 -2.30 0.78 11.41
C PRO A 274 -3.50 -0.14 11.74
N SER A 275 -3.57 -1.27 11.05
CA SER A 275 -4.26 -2.49 11.55
C SER A 275 -3.22 -3.55 11.92
N THR A 276 -3.65 -4.77 12.24
CA THR A 276 -2.77 -5.93 12.41
C THR A 276 -3.04 -7.00 11.36
N ILE A 277 -2.04 -7.82 11.03
CA ILE A 277 -2.21 -8.96 10.10
C ILE A 277 -3.29 -9.93 10.60
N GLY A 278 -3.37 -10.16 11.92
CA GLY A 278 -4.41 -11.01 12.53
C GLY A 278 -5.82 -10.42 12.45
N GLU A 279 -5.97 -9.09 12.49
CA GLU A 279 -7.24 -8.42 12.15
C GLU A 279 -7.60 -8.63 10.68
N GLU A 280 -6.68 -8.36 9.76
CA GLU A 280 -6.93 -8.45 8.33
C GLU A 280 -7.34 -9.87 7.90
N LYS A 281 -6.73 -10.93 8.45
CA LYS A 281 -7.13 -12.33 8.19
C LYS A 281 -8.60 -12.60 8.53
N ARG A 282 -9.21 -11.83 9.45
CA ARG A 282 -10.60 -12.02 9.91
C ARG A 282 -11.63 -11.33 9.02
N TYR A 283 -11.32 -10.17 8.44
CA TYR A 283 -12.32 -9.39 7.68
C TYR A 283 -11.91 -9.02 6.26
N ASN A 284 -10.64 -9.13 5.88
CA ASN A 284 -10.19 -8.75 4.54
C ASN A 284 -10.50 -9.88 3.56
N PRO A 285 -11.46 -9.72 2.63
CA PRO A 285 -11.87 -10.81 1.74
C PRO A 285 -10.70 -11.32 0.88
N PHE A 286 -9.70 -10.48 0.60
CA PHE A 286 -8.54 -10.85 -0.21
C PHE A 286 -7.51 -11.72 0.54
N LEU A 287 -7.48 -11.69 1.88
CA LEU A 287 -6.69 -12.62 2.70
C LEU A 287 -7.48 -13.88 3.11
N ARG A 288 -8.76 -13.92 2.74
CA ARG A 288 -9.69 -15.00 3.07
C ARG A 288 -9.99 -15.91 1.89
N SER A 289 -9.15 -15.91 0.85
CA SER A 289 -9.36 -16.73 -0.36
C SER A 289 -9.49 -18.24 -0.11
N HIS A 290 -9.09 -18.72 1.08
CA HIS A 290 -9.23 -20.11 1.54
C HIS A 290 -10.54 -20.39 2.32
N SER A 291 -11.31 -19.37 2.70
CA SER A 291 -12.51 -19.50 3.54
C SER A 291 -13.68 -20.09 2.76
N ALA A 292 -14.30 -21.14 3.32
CA ALA A 292 -15.51 -21.74 2.78
C ALA A 292 -16.69 -20.78 2.80
N GLU A 293 -16.80 -19.92 3.82
CA GLU A 293 -17.83 -18.89 3.91
C GLU A 293 -17.73 -17.90 2.73
N LEU A 294 -16.51 -17.48 2.38
CA LEU A 294 -16.26 -16.63 1.24
C LEU A 294 -16.63 -17.33 -0.08
N HIS A 295 -16.25 -18.60 -0.25
CA HIS A 295 -16.59 -19.38 -1.45
C HIS A 295 -18.10 -19.48 -1.65
N GLN A 296 -18.83 -19.80 -0.56
CA GLN A 296 -20.28 -19.85 -0.56
C GLN A 296 -20.89 -18.49 -0.91
N ALA A 297 -20.40 -17.41 -0.31
CA ALA A 297 -20.91 -16.06 -0.57
C ALA A 297 -20.65 -15.58 -2.01
N LEU A 298 -19.57 -16.04 -2.62
CA LEU A 298 -19.28 -15.77 -4.03
C LEU A 298 -20.06 -16.68 -5.00
N GLY A 299 -20.62 -17.79 -4.51
CA GLY A 299 -21.25 -18.82 -5.34
C GLY A 299 -20.23 -19.60 -6.17
N ILE A 300 -19.00 -19.74 -5.68
CA ILE A 300 -17.89 -20.38 -6.38
C ILE A 300 -17.55 -21.70 -5.69
N GLN A 301 -17.43 -22.77 -6.47
CA GLN A 301 -17.03 -24.10 -6.00
C GLN A 301 -15.78 -24.57 -6.74
N GLN A 302 -14.99 -25.42 -6.09
CA GLN A 302 -13.80 -26.04 -6.68
C GLN A 302 -14.25 -27.04 -7.76
N LEU A 303 -13.60 -26.99 -8.92
CA LEU A 303 -13.87 -27.94 -10.00
C LEU A 303 -13.16 -29.29 -9.72
N GLN A 304 -13.67 -30.37 -10.30
CA GLN A 304 -13.23 -31.75 -9.99
C GLN A 304 -11.71 -31.99 -10.14
N ASP A 305 -11.07 -31.33 -11.11
CA ASP A 305 -9.63 -31.47 -11.40
C ASP A 305 -8.83 -30.19 -11.11
N GLU A 306 -9.41 -29.23 -10.38
CA GLU A 306 -8.75 -27.96 -10.07
C GLU A 306 -7.91 -28.06 -8.80
N ASP A 307 -6.61 -27.77 -8.92
CA ASP A 307 -5.73 -27.67 -7.75
C ASP A 307 -6.19 -26.57 -6.78
N TRP A 308 -6.00 -26.79 -5.48
CA TRP A 308 -6.43 -25.86 -4.43
C TRP A 308 -5.85 -24.45 -4.60
N THR A 309 -4.60 -24.33 -5.05
CA THR A 309 -3.97 -23.03 -5.28
C THR A 309 -4.61 -22.30 -6.46
N GLN A 310 -4.93 -23.05 -7.53
CA GLN A 310 -5.61 -22.50 -8.70
C GLN A 310 -7.04 -22.09 -8.35
N PHE A 311 -7.75 -22.88 -7.55
CA PHE A 311 -9.06 -22.53 -7.04
C PHE A 311 -9.04 -21.23 -6.24
N ARG A 312 -8.13 -21.09 -5.29
CA ARG A 312 -7.94 -19.85 -4.52
C ARG A 312 -7.59 -18.65 -5.41
N ALA A 313 -6.80 -18.87 -6.46
CA ALA A 313 -6.46 -17.82 -7.42
C ALA A 313 -7.70 -17.38 -8.22
N ARG A 314 -8.58 -18.30 -8.61
CA ARG A 314 -9.85 -18.00 -9.26
C ARG A 314 -10.83 -17.26 -8.34
N VAL A 315 -10.88 -17.64 -7.06
CA VAL A 315 -11.64 -16.90 -6.03
C VAL A 315 -11.13 -15.46 -5.90
N LEU A 316 -9.81 -15.28 -5.85
CA LEU A 316 -9.18 -13.95 -5.80
C LEU A 316 -9.47 -13.13 -7.05
N GLU A 317 -9.40 -13.75 -8.23
CA GLU A 317 -9.72 -13.11 -9.50
C GLU A 317 -11.16 -12.61 -9.54
N GLU A 318 -12.12 -13.43 -9.11
CA GLU A 318 -13.52 -13.04 -9.05
C GLU A 318 -13.73 -11.87 -8.08
N LEU A 319 -13.14 -11.94 -6.87
CA LEU A 319 -13.21 -10.85 -5.90
C LEU A 319 -12.68 -9.54 -6.49
N ARG A 320 -11.55 -9.62 -7.19
CA ARG A 320 -10.92 -8.45 -7.81
C ARG A 320 -11.80 -7.86 -8.91
N LYS A 321 -12.38 -8.71 -9.77
CA LYS A 321 -13.33 -8.30 -10.82
C LYS A 321 -14.54 -7.59 -10.23
N ARG A 322 -15.15 -8.14 -9.17
CA ARG A 322 -16.26 -7.50 -8.46
C ARG A 322 -15.85 -6.15 -7.85
N LYS A 323 -14.69 -6.07 -7.21
CA LYS A 323 -14.19 -4.82 -6.61
C LYS A 323 -13.85 -3.76 -7.66
N ASP A 324 -13.36 -4.14 -8.83
CA ASP A 324 -12.96 -3.20 -9.88
C ASP A 324 -14.13 -2.49 -10.55
N VAL A 325 -15.30 -3.13 -10.57
CA VAL A 325 -16.55 -2.52 -11.05
C VAL A 325 -17.42 -1.98 -9.92
N TYR A 326 -17.06 -2.24 -8.66
CA TYR A 326 -17.81 -1.75 -7.50
C TYR A 326 -17.86 -0.23 -7.47
N ASN A 327 -19.06 0.29 -7.27
CA ASN A 327 -19.33 1.72 -7.13
C ASN A 327 -19.97 1.95 -5.77
N ARG A 328 -19.32 2.73 -4.90
CA ARG A 328 -19.82 3.05 -3.54
C ARG A 328 -21.24 3.64 -3.52
N ARG A 329 -21.68 4.25 -4.62
CA ARG A 329 -22.99 4.92 -4.74
C ARG A 329 -24.14 4.00 -5.16
N GLU A 330 -23.84 2.73 -5.46
CA GLU A 330 -24.80 1.68 -5.86
C GLU A 330 -24.86 0.58 -4.77
#